data_AF-K2JM66-F1
#
_entry.id   AF-K2JM66-F1
#
_cell.length_a   1.000
_cell.length_b   1.000
_cell.length_c   1.000
_cell.angle_alpha   90.00
_cell.angle_beta   90.00
_cell.angle_gamma   90.00
#
_symmetry.space_group_name_H-M   'P 1'
#
loop_
_entity.id
_entity.type
_entity.pdbx_description
1 polymer ?
#
loop_
_entity_poly.entity_id
_entity_poly.type
_entity_poly.pdbx_seq_one_letter_code
_entity_poly.pdbx_strand_id
1 'polypeptide(L)'
;MNPFFVLLLLLPLGVLADSPRWDQGTLVKADIDCDGTPDQALLGYEGNSVILKLALAGGAQQQPLSFALAGSSADALCGSVGTLSAEPTDAQALQESLGEVPKGYQQHQGCFDLVLRAGECDAVNLYWDHQARQLAWWRL
;
A
#
# COMPACT_ATOMS: atom_id res chain seq x y z
N MET A 1 23.45 -57.72 6.50
CA MET A 1 22.60 -56.97 7.45
C MET A 1 23.06 -55.52 7.39
N ASN A 2 22.31 -54.67 6.68
CA ASN A 2 22.65 -53.25 6.46
C ASN A 2 21.70 -52.41 7.32
N PRO A 3 22.20 -51.52 8.21
CA PRO A 3 21.33 -50.68 9.00
C PRO A 3 20.84 -49.48 8.17
N PHE A 4 19.51 -49.31 8.12
CA PHE A 4 18.87 -48.11 7.61
C PHE A 4 19.24 -46.92 8.51
N PHE A 5 19.98 -45.96 7.96
CA PHE A 5 20.23 -44.67 8.57
C PHE A 5 19.03 -43.76 8.24
N VAL A 6 18.11 -43.59 9.17
CA VAL A 6 17.03 -42.59 9.04
C VAL A 6 17.62 -41.24 9.41
N LEU A 7 18.00 -40.47 8.40
CA LEU A 7 18.40 -39.08 8.55
C LEU A 7 17.13 -38.25 8.85
N LEU A 8 16.86 -38.00 10.13
CA LEU A 8 15.81 -37.08 10.56
C LEU A 8 16.31 -35.66 10.24
N LEU A 9 15.88 -35.11 9.10
CA LEU A 9 16.11 -33.71 8.76
C LEU A 9 15.32 -32.83 9.73
N LEU A 10 16.02 -32.29 10.73
CA LEU A 10 15.57 -31.12 11.50
C LEU A 10 15.50 -29.93 10.53
N LEU A 11 14.35 -29.70 9.92
CA LEU A 11 14.07 -28.41 9.30
C LEU A 11 14.10 -27.35 10.41
N PRO A 12 14.84 -26.24 10.27
CA PRO A 12 14.70 -25.13 11.18
C PRO A 12 13.24 -24.67 11.10
N LEU A 13 12.59 -24.57 12.27
CA LEU A 13 11.31 -23.88 12.44
C LEU A 13 11.45 -22.51 11.77
N GLY A 14 10.94 -22.39 10.55
CA GLY A 14 10.82 -21.11 9.88
C GLY A 14 10.02 -20.19 10.81
N VAL A 15 10.56 -19.01 11.07
CA VAL A 15 9.80 -17.91 11.67
C VAL A 15 8.55 -17.77 10.81
N LEU A 16 7.40 -18.17 11.36
CA LEU A 16 6.12 -17.89 10.72
C LEU A 16 6.04 -16.36 10.71
N ALA A 17 6.16 -15.75 9.54
CA ALA A 17 5.88 -14.32 9.41
C ALA A 17 4.45 -14.11 9.93
N ASP A 18 4.32 -13.32 10.98
CA ASP A 18 3.01 -12.99 11.54
C ASP A 18 2.21 -12.29 10.46
N SER A 19 1.07 -12.87 10.07
CA SER A 19 0.22 -12.28 9.05
C SER A 19 -0.16 -10.84 9.44
N PRO A 20 -0.21 -9.88 8.49
CA PRO A 20 -0.52 -8.50 8.80
C PRO A 20 -1.84 -8.39 9.58
N ARG A 21 -1.81 -7.65 10.69
CA ARG A 21 -3.02 -7.31 11.44
C ARG A 21 -3.75 -6.19 10.71
N TRP A 22 -4.78 -6.56 9.96
CA TRP A 22 -5.64 -5.64 9.21
C TRP A 22 -6.47 -4.76 10.13
N ASP A 23 -6.44 -3.45 9.92
CA ASP A 23 -7.20 -2.46 10.67
C ASP A 23 -8.45 -2.02 9.90
N GLN A 24 -9.59 -2.58 10.29
CA GLN A 24 -10.89 -2.26 9.67
C GLN A 24 -11.31 -0.80 9.89
N GLY A 25 -10.76 -0.11 10.90
CA GLY A 25 -11.01 1.31 11.12
C GLY A 25 -10.43 2.22 10.03
N THR A 26 -9.53 1.67 9.19
CA THR A 26 -8.90 2.39 8.07
C THR A 26 -9.51 2.04 6.72
N LEU A 27 -10.61 1.29 6.68
CA LEU A 27 -11.26 0.91 5.43
C LEU A 27 -11.77 2.15 4.68
N VAL A 28 -11.24 2.36 3.49
CA VAL A 28 -11.67 3.38 2.53
C VAL A 28 -12.37 2.71 1.36
N LYS A 29 -13.47 3.31 0.89
CA LYS A 29 -14.19 2.92 -0.34
C LYS A 29 -14.27 4.10 -1.29
N ALA A 30 -13.59 4.01 -2.41
CA ALA A 30 -13.52 5.05 -3.44
C ALA A 30 -13.07 4.43 -4.77
N ASP A 31 -13.39 5.06 -5.89
CA ASP A 31 -12.95 4.65 -7.22
C ASP A 31 -11.49 5.11 -7.44
N ILE A 32 -10.54 4.21 -7.22
CA ILE A 32 -9.10 4.51 -7.24
C ILE A 32 -8.50 4.20 -8.61
N ASP A 33 -8.98 3.14 -9.26
CA ASP A 33 -8.58 2.78 -10.63
C ASP A 33 -9.44 3.42 -11.72
N CYS A 34 -10.32 4.36 -11.34
CA CYS A 34 -11.04 5.23 -12.25
C CYS A 34 -11.93 4.46 -13.25
N ASP A 35 -12.50 3.32 -12.83
CA ASP A 35 -13.35 2.47 -13.66
C ASP A 35 -14.86 2.75 -13.48
N GLY A 36 -15.21 3.63 -12.54
CA GLY A 36 -16.58 3.97 -12.16
C GLY A 36 -17.15 3.12 -11.02
N THR A 37 -16.38 2.17 -10.49
CA THR A 37 -16.78 1.26 -9.40
C THR A 37 -15.94 1.50 -8.16
N PRO A 38 -16.54 1.62 -6.96
CA PRO A 38 -15.75 1.83 -5.75
C PRO A 38 -14.86 0.63 -5.40
N ASP A 39 -13.56 0.88 -5.30
CA ASP A 39 -12.55 -0.03 -4.78
C ASP A 39 -12.52 -0.03 -3.25
N GLN A 40 -11.71 -0.93 -2.67
CA GLN A 40 -11.49 -0.99 -1.24
C GLN A 40 -10.01 -0.92 -0.89
N ALA A 41 -9.64 0.02 -0.03
CA ALA A 41 -8.30 0.13 0.53
C ALA A 41 -8.33 0.03 2.05
N LEU A 42 -7.34 -0.63 2.64
CA LEU A 42 -7.16 -0.67 4.10
C LEU A 42 -5.69 -0.83 4.48
N LEU A 43 -5.36 -0.42 5.70
CA LEU A 43 -4.05 -0.62 6.30
C LEU A 43 -3.99 -1.93 7.09
N GLY A 44 -2.83 -2.56 7.04
CA GLY A 44 -2.41 -3.66 7.90
C GLY A 44 -1.08 -3.34 8.54
N TYR A 45 -0.78 -4.01 9.64
CA TYR A 45 0.45 -3.80 10.40
C TYR A 45 1.16 -5.13 10.59
N GLU A 46 2.44 -5.19 10.19
CA GLU A 46 3.29 -6.38 10.30
C GLU A 46 4.67 -5.95 10.79
N GLY A 47 5.04 -6.39 12.00
CA GLY A 47 6.30 -5.97 12.63
C GLY A 47 6.43 -4.45 12.71
N ASN A 48 7.43 -3.91 12.01
CA ASN A 48 7.73 -2.48 11.94
C ASN A 48 7.30 -1.85 10.61
N SER A 49 6.24 -2.38 9.99
CA SER A 49 5.75 -1.91 8.71
C SER A 49 4.24 -1.68 8.73
N VAL A 50 3.82 -0.66 7.98
CA VAL A 50 2.44 -0.52 7.50
C VAL A 50 2.36 -1.14 6.12
N ILE A 51 1.27 -1.86 5.86
CA ILE A 51 0.95 -2.44 4.56
C ILE A 51 -0.38 -1.85 4.14
N LEU A 52 -0.38 -1.02 3.10
CA LEU A 52 -1.60 -0.63 2.41
C LEU A 52 -1.99 -1.74 1.45
N LYS A 53 -3.24 -2.15 1.50
CA LYS A 53 -3.80 -3.11 0.54
C LYS A 53 -4.93 -2.45 -0.22
N LEU A 54 -4.82 -2.40 -1.54
CA LEU A 54 -5.91 -2.06 -2.44
C LEU A 54 -6.49 -3.33 -3.08
N ALA A 55 -7.81 -3.46 -3.04
CA ALA A 55 -8.58 -4.47 -3.73
C ALA A 55 -9.50 -3.77 -4.74
N LEU A 56 -9.23 -3.98 -6.03
CA LEU A 56 -10.02 -3.41 -7.11
C LEU A 56 -11.36 -4.13 -7.23
N ALA A 57 -12.44 -3.39 -7.49
CA ALA A 57 -13.79 -3.97 -7.54
C ALA A 57 -13.95 -5.07 -8.61
N GLY A 58 -13.30 -4.91 -9.77
CA GLY A 58 -13.32 -5.87 -10.87
C GLY A 58 -12.25 -6.96 -10.80
N GLY A 59 -11.37 -6.95 -9.79
CA GLY A 59 -10.15 -7.76 -9.74
C GLY A 59 -10.06 -8.71 -8.55
N ALA A 60 -9.54 -9.91 -8.79
CA ALA A 60 -9.10 -10.80 -7.70
C ALA A 60 -7.73 -10.41 -7.13
N GLN A 61 -6.98 -9.58 -7.85
CA GLN A 61 -5.62 -9.20 -7.49
C GLN A 61 -5.62 -8.06 -6.48
N GLN A 62 -4.99 -8.29 -5.35
CA GLN A 62 -4.71 -7.28 -4.33
C GLN A 62 -3.34 -6.66 -4.60
N GLN A 63 -3.22 -5.36 -4.34
CA GLN A 63 -1.98 -4.60 -4.55
C GLN A 63 -1.48 -4.14 -3.18
N PRO A 64 -0.56 -4.89 -2.55
CA PRO A 64 0.06 -4.47 -1.31
C PRO A 64 1.19 -3.48 -1.57
N LEU A 65 1.26 -2.43 -0.75
CA LEU A 65 2.35 -1.47 -0.73
C LEU A 65 2.79 -1.29 0.72
N SER A 66 4.07 -1.52 1.00
CA SER A 66 4.59 -1.52 2.36
C SER A 66 5.50 -0.32 2.62
N PHE A 67 5.36 0.25 3.80
CA PHE A 67 6.15 1.37 4.29
C PHE A 67 6.69 1.04 5.68
N ALA A 68 7.96 1.32 5.92
CA ALA A 68 8.55 1.15 7.25
C ALA A 68 7.97 2.19 8.24
N LEU A 69 7.69 1.77 9.48
CA LEU A 69 7.37 2.65 10.60
C LEU A 69 8.67 3.09 11.26
N ALA A 70 9.08 4.34 11.06
CA ALA A 70 10.39 4.85 11.44
C ALA A 70 11.58 4.18 10.72
N GLY A 71 12.67 4.94 10.61
CA GLY A 71 13.86 4.55 9.87
C GLY A 71 14.50 5.76 9.18
N SER A 72 15.58 5.49 8.45
CA SER A 72 16.29 6.51 7.66
C SER A 72 15.98 6.40 6.16
N SER A 73 15.06 5.52 5.75
CA SER A 73 14.67 5.42 4.35
C SER A 73 13.70 6.54 3.99
N ALA A 74 13.75 6.99 2.73
CA ALA A 74 12.93 8.10 2.26
C ALA A 74 11.42 7.79 2.27
N ASP A 75 11.07 6.51 2.25
CA ASP A 75 9.71 5.97 2.31
C ASP A 75 9.23 5.65 3.74
N ALA A 76 10.06 5.90 4.76
CA ALA A 76 9.67 5.65 6.15
C ALA A 76 8.62 6.65 6.63
N LEU A 77 7.59 6.12 7.30
CA LEU A 77 6.54 6.87 7.96
C LEU A 77 7.01 7.36 9.34
N CYS A 78 6.51 8.52 9.78
CA CYS A 78 6.78 9.00 11.13
C CYS A 78 5.83 8.35 12.13
N GLY A 79 6.37 7.95 13.28
CA GLY A 79 5.55 7.51 14.42
C GLY A 79 4.88 6.16 14.23
N SER A 80 3.71 6.01 14.86
CA SER A 80 2.97 4.75 14.92
C SER A 80 1.51 4.97 14.55
N VAL A 81 0.96 4.07 13.74
CA VAL A 81 -0.44 4.07 13.23
C VAL A 81 -0.70 5.18 12.21
N GLY A 82 -1.10 4.78 11.01
CA GLY A 82 -1.46 5.70 9.95
C GLY A 82 -2.98 5.89 9.85
N THR A 83 -3.41 7.05 9.39
CA THR A 83 -4.76 7.23 8.85
C THR A 83 -4.73 7.07 7.33
N LEU A 84 -5.83 6.53 6.79
CA LEU A 84 -6.02 6.38 5.35
C LEU A 84 -7.29 7.14 4.97
N SER A 85 -7.19 7.99 3.95
CA SER A 85 -8.33 8.70 3.37
C SER A 85 -8.29 8.61 1.85
N ALA A 86 -9.44 8.81 1.21
CA ALA A 86 -9.54 9.07 -0.22
C ALA A 86 -9.77 10.57 -0.44
N GLU A 87 -9.03 11.16 -1.37
CA GLU A 87 -9.14 12.57 -1.75
C GLU A 87 -9.34 12.65 -3.27
N PRO A 88 -10.15 13.59 -3.79
CA PRO A 88 -10.32 13.73 -5.24
C PRO A 88 -8.98 13.91 -5.94
N THR A 89 -8.82 13.26 -7.09
CA THR A 89 -7.60 13.40 -7.92
C THR A 89 -7.30 14.86 -8.26
N ASP A 90 -6.03 15.25 -8.08
CA ASP A 90 -5.53 16.60 -8.33
C ASP A 90 -4.22 16.55 -9.12
N ALA A 91 -4.34 16.54 -10.47
CA ALA A 91 -3.17 16.53 -11.35
C ALA A 91 -2.31 17.80 -11.18
N GLN A 92 -2.90 18.92 -10.76
CA GLN A 92 -2.14 20.15 -10.55
C GLN A 92 -1.26 20.01 -9.31
N ALA A 93 -1.81 19.59 -8.18
CA ALA A 93 -1.01 19.35 -6.96
C ALA A 93 0.07 18.31 -7.20
N LEU A 94 -0.24 17.25 -7.95
CA LEU A 94 0.73 16.23 -8.33
C LEU A 94 1.82 16.80 -9.25
N GLN A 95 1.48 17.63 -10.23
CA GLN A 95 2.45 18.30 -11.10
C GLN A 95 3.34 19.28 -10.33
N GLU A 96 2.77 20.04 -9.39
CA GLU A 96 3.53 20.95 -8.52
C GLU A 96 4.52 20.17 -7.64
N SER A 97 4.18 18.93 -7.25
CA SER A 97 5.03 18.06 -6.44
C SER A 97 6.12 17.36 -7.24
N LEU A 98 5.80 16.84 -8.42
CA LEU A 98 6.70 15.99 -9.22
C LEU A 98 7.36 16.73 -10.39
N GLY A 99 6.95 17.96 -10.72
CA GLY A 99 7.36 18.71 -11.89
C GLY A 99 6.66 18.30 -13.19
N GLU A 100 6.14 17.07 -13.26
CA GLU A 100 5.34 16.55 -14.36
C GLU A 100 4.27 15.57 -13.85
N VAL A 101 3.19 15.41 -14.62
CA VAL A 101 2.16 14.39 -14.35
C VAL A 101 2.63 13.06 -14.95
N PRO A 102 2.81 11.98 -14.15
CA PRO A 102 3.14 10.66 -14.66
C PRO A 102 2.14 10.21 -15.73
N LYS A 103 2.63 9.58 -16.81
CA LYS A 103 1.79 9.14 -17.94
C LYS A 103 0.65 8.20 -17.54
N GLY A 104 0.84 7.45 -16.46
CA GLY A 104 -0.15 6.53 -15.92
C GLY A 104 -1.21 7.15 -15.02
N TYR A 105 -1.03 8.41 -14.60
CA TYR A 105 -1.99 9.12 -13.76
C TYR A 105 -3.21 9.53 -14.57
N GLN A 106 -4.40 9.28 -14.03
CA GLN A 106 -5.65 9.74 -14.60
C GLN A 106 -6.38 10.64 -13.61
N GLN A 107 -6.97 11.73 -14.13
CA GLN A 107 -7.83 12.62 -13.38
C GLN A 107 -9.17 12.72 -14.08
N HIS A 108 -10.25 12.40 -13.37
CA HIS A 108 -11.60 12.75 -13.76
C HIS A 108 -12.52 12.86 -12.56
N GLN A 109 -13.71 13.42 -12.79
CA GLN A 109 -14.74 13.47 -11.76
C GLN A 109 -15.08 12.06 -11.28
N GLY A 110 -14.95 11.81 -9.98
CA GLY A 110 -15.20 10.51 -9.37
C GLY A 110 -13.95 9.68 -9.12
N CYS A 111 -12.78 10.02 -9.66
CA CYS A 111 -11.51 9.39 -9.28
C CYS A 111 -10.98 9.95 -7.96
N PHE A 112 -10.36 9.07 -7.18
CA PHE A 112 -9.72 9.44 -5.93
C PHE A 112 -8.29 8.91 -5.85
N ASP A 113 -7.42 9.73 -5.26
CA ASP A 113 -6.13 9.31 -4.75
C ASP A 113 -6.28 8.85 -3.29
N LEU A 114 -5.40 7.95 -2.85
CA LEU A 114 -5.31 7.57 -1.43
C LEU A 114 -4.27 8.44 -0.74
N VAL A 115 -4.55 8.87 0.48
CA VAL A 115 -3.62 9.64 1.29
C VAL A 115 -3.38 8.93 2.61
N LEU A 116 -2.13 8.48 2.79
CA LEU A 116 -1.64 7.84 3.99
C LEU A 116 -0.88 8.85 4.84
N ARG A 117 -1.39 9.14 6.03
CA ARG A 117 -0.75 10.03 7.01
C ARG A 117 -0.31 9.24 8.21
N ALA A 118 0.91 9.46 8.69
CA ALA A 118 1.44 8.79 9.86
C ALA A 118 2.37 9.74 10.63
N GLY A 119 1.99 10.03 11.88
CA GLY A 119 2.73 10.96 12.73
C GLY A 119 2.83 12.36 12.13
N GLU A 120 4.01 12.97 12.28
CA GLU A 120 4.31 14.35 11.86
C GLU A 120 5.01 14.42 10.48
N CYS A 121 5.14 13.29 9.78
CA CYS A 121 5.72 13.24 8.43
C CYS A 121 4.71 13.75 7.40
N ASP A 122 5.22 14.22 6.27
CA ASP A 122 4.40 14.48 5.09
C ASP A 122 3.63 13.22 4.68
N ALA A 123 2.43 13.44 4.19
CA ALA A 123 1.57 12.38 3.74
C ALA A 123 2.20 11.65 2.53
N VAL A 124 2.00 10.34 2.48
CA VAL A 124 2.23 9.56 1.27
C VAL A 124 0.94 9.59 0.45
N ASN A 125 1.01 10.16 -0.73
CA ASN A 125 -0.09 10.17 -1.68
C ASN A 125 0.09 8.98 -2.62
N LEU A 126 -0.97 8.21 -2.84
CA LEU A 126 -0.96 7.04 -3.71
C LEU A 126 -2.01 7.20 -4.79
N TYR A 127 -1.64 6.79 -6.01
CA TYR A 127 -2.51 6.82 -7.18
C TYR A 127 -2.42 5.48 -7.90
N TRP A 128 -3.44 5.21 -8.72
CA TRP A 128 -3.37 4.10 -9.66
C TRP A 128 -2.61 4.51 -10.92
N ASP A 129 -1.48 3.85 -11.18
CA ASP A 129 -0.80 3.97 -12.47
C ASP A 129 -1.49 3.05 -13.48
N HIS A 130 -2.30 3.63 -14.37
CA HIS A 130 -3.05 2.88 -15.38
C HIS A 130 -2.16 2.25 -16.46
N GLN A 131 -0.95 2.78 -16.66
CA GLN A 131 0.00 2.22 -17.63
C GLN A 131 0.69 0.98 -17.05
N ALA A 132 1.17 1.07 -15.81
CA ALA A 132 1.83 -0.03 -15.11
C ALA A 132 0.83 -1.02 -14.45
N ARG A 133 -0.44 -0.61 -14.32
CA ARG A 133 -1.53 -1.35 -13.65
C ARG A 133 -1.17 -1.74 -12.22
N GLN A 134 -0.66 -0.77 -11.47
CA GLN A 134 -0.26 -0.93 -10.07
C GLN A 134 -0.44 0.37 -9.30
N LEU A 135 -0.45 0.26 -7.97
CA LEU A 135 -0.34 1.43 -7.12
C LEU A 135 1.05 2.04 -7.25
N ALA A 136 1.09 3.35 -7.44
CA ALA A 136 2.28 4.18 -7.36
C ALA A 136 2.07 5.23 -6.27
N TRP A 137 3.15 5.87 -5.83
CA TRP A 137 3.08 6.84 -4.74
C TRP A 137 4.07 7.98 -4.93
N TRP A 138 3.79 9.09 -4.27
CA TRP A 138 4.69 10.23 -4.14
C TRP A 138 4.54 10.88 -2.77
N ARG A 139 5.53 11.69 -2.41
CA ARG A 139 5.62 12.43 -1.16
C ARG A 139 6.37 13.75 -1.43
N LEU A 140 6.01 14.80 -0.69
CA LEU A 140 6.72 16.08 -0.66
C LEU A 140 7.84 16.09 0.39
#